data_AF-A0A3B9G5G5-F1
#
_entry.id   AF-A0A3B9G5G5-F1
#
_cell.length_a   1.000
_cell.length_b   1.000
_cell.length_c   1.000
_cell.angle_alpha   90.00
_cell.angle_beta   90.00
_cell.angle_gamma   90.00
#
_symmetry.space_group_name_H-M   'P 1'
#
loop_
_entity.id
_entity.type
_entity.pdbx_description
1 polymer ?
#
loop_
_entity_poly.entity_id
_entity_poly.type
_entity_poly.pdbx_seq_one_letter_code
_entity_poly.pdbx_strand_id
1 'polypeptide(L)'
;MAPSDFDDSPKKRTPLFWWLLANILAVSFAITSWIVCLNLFRDPTNPTSYKLMLKVGRLESPKAFSPIDTPVPMKDSDPKELEAQFQSFSQTDLETLNKELRRAYLSNFKKPKFLTYVTGEYRIIGVEKLTEEDFLSPGIVVKAQAMIRPDAVAAPLPYPVFLECLFPSEDATPESFQLGNILTLKKQRECAAILNIGETAFEDRKTVFVTVVPLAAVEYTTASGATFTITPPAMANPEASLPAYP
;
A
#
# COMPACT_ATOMS: atom_id res chain seq x y z
N MET A 1 92.08 -19.32 -10.71
CA MET A 1 91.45 -18.97 -9.43
C MET A 1 90.30 -18.04 -9.77
N ALA A 2 89.06 -18.53 -9.69
CA ALA A 2 87.88 -17.86 -10.26
C ALA A 2 87.42 -16.66 -9.41
N PRO A 3 86.89 -15.58 -10.01
CA PRO A 3 86.16 -14.57 -9.27
C PRO A 3 84.74 -15.09 -9.02
N SER A 4 84.34 -15.23 -7.77
CA SER A 4 82.94 -15.48 -7.40
C SER A 4 82.21 -14.15 -7.37
N ASP A 5 81.45 -13.86 -8.42
CA ASP A 5 80.51 -12.75 -8.48
C ASP A 5 79.51 -12.85 -7.33
N PHE A 6 79.49 -11.82 -6.49
CA PHE A 6 78.41 -11.56 -5.54
C PHE A 6 77.20 -11.06 -6.34
N ASP A 7 76.38 -11.97 -6.86
CA ASP A 7 75.04 -11.64 -7.31
C ASP A 7 74.08 -11.68 -6.11
N ASP A 8 74.19 -10.69 -5.23
CA ASP A 8 73.22 -10.44 -4.17
C ASP A 8 72.18 -9.43 -4.67
N SER A 9 71.47 -9.82 -5.73
CA SER A 9 70.28 -9.10 -6.18
C SER A 9 69.24 -9.16 -5.07
N PRO A 10 68.80 -8.02 -4.48
CA PRO A 10 67.90 -8.05 -3.34
C PRO A 10 66.59 -8.74 -3.74
N LYS A 11 66.31 -9.89 -3.13
CA LYS A 11 65.04 -10.62 -3.30
C LYS A 11 63.89 -9.64 -3.16
N LYS A 12 63.27 -9.27 -4.27
CA LYS A 12 62.11 -8.37 -4.34
C LYS A 12 61.02 -8.98 -3.48
N ARG A 13 60.87 -8.49 -2.24
CA ARG A 13 59.88 -9.01 -1.29
C ARG A 13 58.51 -8.89 -1.97
N THR A 14 57.75 -9.98 -2.00
CA THR A 14 56.37 -9.96 -2.47
C THR A 14 55.64 -8.84 -1.73
N PRO A 15 54.88 -7.97 -2.41
CA PRO A 15 54.21 -6.84 -1.78
C PRO A 15 52.99 -7.32 -0.97
N LEU A 16 53.24 -8.10 0.08
CA LEU A 16 52.23 -8.75 0.92
C LEU A 16 51.27 -7.73 1.54
N PHE A 17 51.75 -6.54 1.87
CA PHE A 17 50.91 -5.44 2.34
C PHE A 17 49.85 -5.04 1.31
N TRP A 18 50.26 -4.76 0.07
CA TRP A 18 49.35 -4.37 -1.00
C TRP A 18 48.40 -5.51 -1.40
N TRP A 19 48.90 -6.74 -1.39
CA TRP A 19 48.07 -7.93 -1.62
C TRP A 19 47.01 -8.08 -0.53
N LEU A 20 47.36 -7.96 0.75
CA LEU A 20 46.43 -8.07 1.87
C LEU A 20 45.43 -6.91 1.88
N LEU A 21 45.88 -5.68 1.61
CA LEU A 21 45.01 -4.51 1.49
C LEU A 21 43.99 -4.69 0.36
N ALA A 22 44.41 -5.18 -0.81
CA ALA A 22 43.51 -5.46 -1.92
C ALA A 22 42.46 -6.51 -1.57
N ASN A 23 42.85 -7.58 -0.86
CA ASN A 23 41.91 -8.61 -0.41
C ASN A 23 40.90 -8.07 0.62
N ILE A 24 41.34 -7.28 1.60
CA ILE A 24 40.44 -6.64 2.57
C ILE A 24 39.45 -5.75 1.83
N LEU A 25 39.93 -4.91 0.91
CA LEU A 25 39.06 -4.00 0.15
C LEU A 25 38.04 -4.76 -0.70
N ALA A 26 38.47 -5.87 -1.34
CA ALA A 26 37.59 -6.74 -2.11
C ALA A 26 36.52 -7.42 -1.24
N VAL A 27 36.89 -7.91 -0.05
CA VAL A 27 35.94 -8.51 0.90
C VAL A 27 34.95 -7.46 1.41
N SER A 28 35.41 -6.27 1.79
CA SER A 28 34.53 -5.17 2.19
C SER A 28 33.59 -4.76 1.07
N PHE A 29 34.08 -4.69 -0.18
CA PHE A 29 33.25 -4.40 -1.34
C PHE A 29 32.20 -5.50 -1.59
N ALA A 30 32.58 -6.77 -1.46
CA ALA A 30 31.64 -7.88 -1.60
C ALA A 30 30.53 -7.84 -0.53
N ILE A 31 30.90 -7.62 0.73
CA ILE A 31 29.94 -7.53 1.84
C ILE A 31 29.02 -6.31 1.66
N THR A 32 29.57 -5.14 1.33
CA THR A 32 28.77 -3.92 1.12
C THR A 32 27.85 -4.07 -0.08
N SER A 33 28.33 -4.60 -1.21
CA SER A 33 27.49 -4.89 -2.38
C SER A 33 26.35 -5.84 -2.04
N TRP A 34 26.62 -6.89 -1.25
CA TRP A 34 25.60 -7.83 -0.79
C TRP A 34 24.55 -7.15 0.09
N ILE A 35 24.96 -6.39 1.10
CA ILE A 35 24.06 -5.67 2.02
C ILE A 35 23.20 -4.65 1.25
N VAL A 36 23.80 -3.90 0.33
CA VAL A 36 23.09 -2.92 -0.51
C VAL A 36 22.02 -3.63 -1.35
N CYS A 37 22.36 -4.74 -2.02
CA CYS A 37 21.40 -5.53 -2.77
C CYS A 37 20.25 -6.03 -1.89
N LEU A 38 20.55 -6.58 -0.70
CA LEU A 38 19.52 -7.03 0.22
C LEU A 38 18.60 -5.90 0.66
N ASN A 39 19.14 -4.74 1.01
CA ASN A 39 18.35 -3.61 1.48
C ASN A 39 17.48 -3.02 0.35
N LEU A 40 18.05 -2.89 -0.84
CA LEU A 40 17.36 -2.38 -2.02
C LEU A 40 16.18 -3.27 -2.43
N PHE A 41 16.27 -4.58 -2.19
CA PHE A 41 15.20 -5.53 -2.52
C PHE A 41 14.38 -6.02 -1.31
N ARG A 42 14.45 -5.34 -0.16
CA ARG A 42 13.76 -5.79 1.06
C ARG A 42 12.33 -5.25 1.18
N ASP A 43 12.14 -3.97 0.89
CA ASP A 43 10.93 -3.24 1.23
C ASP A 43 10.30 -2.57 0.00
N PRO A 44 9.12 -3.02 -0.46
CA PRO A 44 8.46 -2.42 -1.61
C PRO A 44 7.83 -1.06 -1.27
N THR A 45 7.77 -0.65 0.00
CA THR A 45 7.26 0.69 0.35
C THR A 45 8.25 1.80 0.02
N ASN A 46 9.53 1.49 -0.22
CA ASN A 46 10.49 2.49 -0.68
C ASN A 46 10.32 2.68 -2.20
N PRO A 47 10.13 3.92 -2.68
CA PRO A 47 9.91 4.24 -4.10
C PRO A 47 11.00 3.71 -5.05
N THR A 48 12.27 3.87 -4.67
CA THR A 48 13.41 3.45 -5.50
C THR A 48 13.49 1.93 -5.61
N SER A 49 13.30 1.25 -4.47
CA SER A 49 13.19 -0.20 -4.37
C SER A 49 12.01 -0.74 -5.18
N TYR A 50 10.83 -0.12 -5.07
CA TYR A 50 9.63 -0.53 -5.79
C TYR A 50 9.81 -0.45 -7.32
N LYS A 51 10.28 0.70 -7.82
CA LYS A 51 10.57 0.90 -9.25
C LYS A 51 11.57 -0.13 -9.78
N LEU A 52 12.61 -0.45 -9.00
CA LEU A 52 13.59 -1.47 -9.40
C LEU A 52 13.00 -2.88 -9.36
N MET A 53 12.24 -3.23 -8.31
CA MET A 53 11.60 -4.54 -8.18
C MET A 53 10.62 -4.82 -9.31
N LEU A 54 9.87 -3.81 -9.76
CA LEU A 54 9.00 -3.92 -10.93
C LEU A 54 9.82 -4.14 -12.22
N LYS A 55 10.88 -3.36 -12.43
CA LYS A 55 11.75 -3.49 -13.63
C LYS A 55 12.43 -4.86 -13.73
N VAL A 56 12.84 -5.43 -12.60
CA VAL A 56 13.49 -6.76 -12.53
C VAL A 56 12.45 -7.89 -12.55
N GLY A 57 11.16 -7.59 -12.51
CA GLY A 57 10.08 -8.59 -12.51
C GLY A 57 9.94 -9.35 -11.19
N ARG A 58 10.52 -8.84 -10.10
CA ARG A 58 10.39 -9.43 -8.76
C ARG A 58 9.04 -9.12 -8.12
N LEU A 59 8.49 -7.95 -8.44
CA LEU A 59 7.11 -7.58 -8.16
C LEU A 59 6.32 -7.58 -9.46
N GLU A 60 5.05 -7.91 -9.32
CA GLU A 60 4.10 -7.75 -10.40
C GLU A 60 3.38 -6.41 -10.20
N SER A 61 2.95 -5.78 -11.29
CA SER A 61 2.08 -4.60 -11.22
C SER A 61 0.83 -4.88 -10.37
N PRO A 62 0.23 -3.85 -9.73
CA PRO A 62 -1.05 -3.99 -9.05
C PRO A 62 -2.06 -4.73 -9.92
N LYS A 63 -2.64 -5.82 -9.40
CA LYS A 63 -3.59 -6.66 -10.14
C LYS A 63 -5.01 -6.45 -9.68
N ALA A 64 -5.92 -6.42 -10.64
CA ALA A 64 -7.34 -6.59 -10.38
C ALA A 64 -7.59 -8.10 -10.20
N PHE A 65 -8.33 -8.48 -9.17
CA PHE A 65 -8.64 -9.88 -8.91
C PHE A 65 -10.00 -10.25 -9.46
N SER A 66 -10.12 -11.42 -10.08
CA SER A 66 -11.44 -12.02 -10.32
C SER A 66 -12.13 -12.25 -8.96
N PRO A 67 -13.47 -12.18 -8.86
CA PRO A 67 -14.18 -12.42 -7.59
C PRO A 67 -13.87 -13.78 -6.93
N ILE A 68 -13.37 -14.75 -7.69
CA ILE A 68 -12.98 -16.08 -7.21
C ILE A 68 -11.51 -16.11 -6.75
N ASP A 69 -10.66 -15.27 -7.34
CA ASP A 69 -9.21 -15.22 -7.09
C ASP A 69 -8.82 -14.13 -6.08
N THR A 70 -9.79 -13.40 -5.53
CA THR A 70 -9.54 -12.36 -4.53
C THR A 70 -8.86 -12.95 -3.29
N PRO A 71 -7.84 -12.28 -2.73
CA PRO A 71 -7.15 -12.75 -1.54
C PRO A 71 -8.12 -12.92 -0.36
N VAL A 72 -8.08 -14.05 0.33
CA VAL A 72 -8.97 -14.29 1.47
C VAL A 72 -8.61 -13.32 2.61
N PRO A 73 -9.54 -12.49 3.09
CA PRO A 73 -9.27 -11.59 4.20
C PRO A 73 -9.14 -12.40 5.50
N MET A 74 -8.30 -11.91 6.42
CA MET A 74 -8.22 -12.47 7.77
C MET A 74 -9.50 -12.16 8.55
N LYS A 75 -10.09 -10.99 8.29
CA LYS A 75 -11.29 -10.49 8.93
C LYS A 75 -12.06 -9.56 8.00
N ASP A 76 -13.38 -9.55 8.11
CA ASP A 76 -14.23 -8.46 7.63
C ASP A 76 -14.67 -7.60 8.81
N SER A 77 -14.74 -6.29 8.61
CA SER A 77 -15.08 -5.35 9.67
C SER A 77 -16.13 -4.36 9.19
N ASP A 78 -17.16 -4.23 10.01
CA ASP A 78 -18.19 -3.20 9.88
C ASP A 78 -17.71 -1.89 10.53
N PRO A 79 -18.43 -0.77 10.36
CA PRO A 79 -18.00 0.51 10.95
C PRO A 79 -17.80 0.48 12.47
N LYS A 80 -18.62 -0.29 13.21
CA LYS A 80 -18.53 -0.36 14.69
C LYS A 80 -17.28 -1.12 15.10
N GLU A 81 -16.98 -2.22 14.40
CA GLU A 81 -15.78 -3.01 14.62
C GLU A 81 -14.51 -2.25 14.23
N LEU A 82 -14.55 -1.45 13.15
CA LEU A 82 -13.42 -0.61 12.75
C LEU A 82 -13.07 0.41 13.83
N GLU A 83 -14.07 1.12 14.36
CA GLU A 83 -13.85 2.07 15.45
C GLU A 83 -13.29 1.35 16.69
N ALA A 84 -13.96 0.29 17.15
CA ALA A 84 -13.54 -0.44 18.35
C ALA A 84 -12.14 -1.03 18.23
N GLN A 85 -11.76 -1.48 17.03
CA GLN A 85 -10.44 -2.05 16.77
C GLN A 85 -9.36 -0.97 16.81
N PHE A 86 -9.54 0.12 16.07
CA PHE A 86 -8.45 1.07 15.80
C PHE A 86 -8.40 2.25 16.77
N GLN A 87 -9.48 2.56 17.50
CA GLN A 87 -9.47 3.62 18.52
C GLN A 87 -8.48 3.34 19.66
N SER A 88 -8.15 2.07 19.90
CA SER A 88 -7.20 1.66 20.94
C SER A 88 -5.72 1.72 20.52
N PHE A 89 -5.45 1.94 19.23
CA PHE A 89 -4.07 1.91 18.72
C PHE A 89 -3.32 3.20 19.03
N SER A 90 -2.03 3.08 19.32
CA SER A 90 -1.15 4.24 19.35
C SER A 90 -0.79 4.69 17.93
N GLN A 91 -0.37 5.95 17.76
CA GLN A 91 0.08 6.46 16.47
C GLN A 91 1.24 5.63 15.88
N THR A 92 2.17 5.17 16.71
CA THR A 92 3.28 4.31 16.30
C THR A 92 2.83 2.92 15.84
N ASP A 93 1.79 2.38 16.45
CA ASP A 93 1.20 1.09 16.04
C ASP A 93 0.47 1.24 14.71
N LEU A 94 -0.27 2.34 14.51
CA LEU A 94 -0.93 2.66 13.25
C LEU A 94 0.08 2.84 12.12
N GLU A 95 1.19 3.55 12.33
CA GLU A 95 2.24 3.72 11.31
C GLU A 95 2.84 2.36 10.89
N THR A 96 3.09 1.49 11.87
CA THR A 96 3.61 0.14 11.62
C THR A 96 2.59 -0.72 10.87
N LEU A 97 1.32 -0.68 11.26
CA LEU A 97 0.24 -1.39 10.59
C LEU A 97 0.06 -0.89 9.15
N ASN A 98 -0.03 0.43 8.95
CA ASN A 98 -0.17 1.07 7.65
C ASN A 98 0.97 0.72 6.71
N LYS A 99 2.20 0.61 7.23
CA LYS A 99 3.34 0.15 6.46
C LYS A 99 3.15 -1.28 5.96
N GLU A 100 2.68 -2.18 6.81
CA GLU A 100 2.41 -3.58 6.43
C GLU A 100 1.22 -3.71 5.48
N LEU A 101 0.16 -2.92 5.65
CA LEU A 101 -1.00 -2.88 4.75
C LEU A 101 -0.59 -2.41 3.34
N ARG A 102 0.15 -1.30 3.23
CA ARG A 102 0.69 -0.82 1.95
C ARG A 102 1.62 -1.84 1.31
N ARG A 103 2.48 -2.48 2.10
CA ARG A 103 3.36 -3.55 1.62
C ARG A 103 2.58 -4.75 1.08
N ALA A 104 1.49 -5.14 1.74
CA ALA A 104 0.61 -6.21 1.28
C ALA A 104 -0.01 -5.85 -0.07
N TYR A 105 -0.54 -4.62 -0.21
CA TYR A 105 -1.09 -4.13 -1.48
C TYR A 105 -0.05 -4.13 -2.61
N LEU A 106 1.13 -3.52 -2.40
CA LEU A 106 2.20 -3.43 -3.40
C LEU A 106 2.79 -4.78 -3.81
N SER A 107 2.57 -5.82 -3.01
CA SER A 107 2.97 -7.20 -3.29
C SER A 107 1.82 -8.07 -3.77
N ASN A 108 0.70 -7.48 -4.20
CA ASN A 108 -0.53 -8.16 -4.63
C ASN A 108 -1.03 -9.19 -3.62
N PHE A 109 -0.91 -8.88 -2.33
CA PHE A 109 -1.34 -9.73 -1.23
C PHE A 109 -0.75 -11.15 -1.26
N LYS A 110 0.45 -11.35 -1.84
CA LYS A 110 1.22 -12.62 -1.75
C LYS A 110 1.34 -13.12 -0.31
N LYS A 111 1.38 -12.18 0.65
CA LYS A 111 1.21 -12.44 2.08
C LYS A 111 0.12 -11.49 2.58
N PRO A 112 -1.15 -11.93 2.69
CA PRO A 112 -2.28 -11.08 3.09
C PRO A 112 -2.29 -10.88 4.61
N LYS A 113 -1.14 -10.52 5.19
CA LYS A 113 -1.02 -10.27 6.63
C LYS A 113 -1.80 -9.00 6.93
N PHE A 114 -2.74 -9.09 7.88
CA PHE A 114 -3.66 -7.99 8.25
C PHE A 114 -4.64 -7.55 7.15
N LEU A 115 -4.84 -8.36 6.11
CA LEU A 115 -5.88 -8.06 5.12
C LEU A 115 -7.25 -8.07 5.79
N THR A 116 -7.87 -6.90 5.81
CA THR A 116 -9.23 -6.70 6.33
C THR A 116 -10.10 -6.12 5.22
N TYR A 117 -11.29 -6.69 5.04
CA TYR A 117 -12.29 -6.12 4.15
C TYR A 117 -13.26 -5.25 4.93
N VAL A 118 -13.52 -4.05 4.39
CA VAL A 118 -14.50 -3.14 4.94
C VAL A 118 -15.87 -3.44 4.35
N THR A 119 -16.87 -3.48 5.22
CA THR A 119 -18.27 -3.68 4.83
C THR A 119 -19.15 -2.60 5.44
N GLY A 120 -20.35 -2.39 4.89
CA GLY A 120 -21.35 -1.48 5.44
C GLY A 120 -21.94 -0.50 4.43
N GLU A 121 -22.77 0.41 4.94
CA GLU A 121 -23.38 1.51 4.20
C GLU A 121 -22.66 2.81 4.57
N TYR A 122 -22.26 3.60 3.57
CA TYR A 122 -21.53 4.85 3.76
C TYR A 122 -22.19 5.95 2.93
N ARG A 123 -22.55 7.07 3.54
CA ARG A 123 -23.08 8.24 2.83
C ARG A 123 -21.94 9.02 2.20
N ILE A 124 -22.00 9.26 0.90
CA ILE A 124 -20.99 10.01 0.15
C ILE A 124 -21.06 11.49 0.55
N ILE A 125 -19.91 12.06 0.89
CA ILE A 125 -19.76 13.45 1.34
C ILE A 125 -18.72 14.22 0.50
N GLY A 126 -17.89 13.53 -0.27
CA GLY A 126 -16.95 14.15 -1.21
C GLY A 126 -16.51 13.17 -2.29
N VAL A 127 -16.16 13.69 -3.47
CA VAL A 127 -15.61 12.91 -4.58
C VAL A 127 -14.53 13.76 -5.24
N GLU A 128 -13.33 13.22 -5.34
CA GLU A 128 -12.17 13.91 -5.93
C GLU A 128 -11.50 13.01 -6.97
N LYS A 129 -10.91 13.61 -8.00
CA LYS A 129 -10.15 12.88 -9.01
C LYS A 129 -8.73 12.64 -8.50
N LEU A 130 -8.23 11.42 -8.67
CA LEU A 130 -6.85 11.07 -8.35
C LEU A 130 -5.91 11.60 -9.45
N THR A 131 -4.78 12.15 -9.02
CA THR A 131 -3.73 12.74 -9.83
C THR A 131 -2.45 11.90 -9.75
N GLU A 132 -1.43 12.21 -10.54
CA GLU A 132 -0.14 11.49 -10.48
C GLU A 132 0.60 11.69 -9.14
N GLU A 133 0.19 12.70 -8.36
CA GLU A 133 0.70 13.01 -7.03
C GLU A 133 0.06 12.15 -5.94
N ASP A 134 -0.94 11.34 -6.27
CA ASP A 134 -1.62 10.42 -5.37
C ASP A 134 -1.03 9.00 -5.43
N PHE A 135 -1.24 8.21 -4.37
CA PHE A 135 -0.74 6.84 -4.28
C PHE A 135 -1.21 5.93 -5.43
N LEU A 136 -2.44 6.11 -5.92
CA LEU A 136 -3.01 5.43 -7.08
C LEU A 136 -3.46 6.46 -8.11
N SER A 137 -3.09 6.24 -9.37
CA SER A 137 -3.51 7.07 -10.49
C SER A 137 -3.46 6.24 -11.78
N PRO A 138 -4.45 6.32 -12.68
CA PRO A 138 -5.64 7.18 -12.64
C PRO A 138 -6.79 6.60 -11.81
N GLY A 139 -7.74 7.46 -11.42
CA GLY A 139 -8.95 7.04 -10.71
C GLY A 139 -9.66 8.19 -10.00
N ILE A 140 -10.51 7.83 -9.04
CA ILE A 140 -11.21 8.75 -8.16
C ILE A 140 -11.15 8.27 -6.71
N VAL A 141 -11.24 9.20 -5.77
CA VAL A 141 -11.45 8.92 -4.36
C VAL A 141 -12.84 9.35 -3.95
N VAL A 142 -13.58 8.43 -3.34
CA VAL A 142 -14.91 8.69 -2.78
C VAL A 142 -14.78 8.78 -1.27
N LYS A 143 -15.05 9.96 -0.74
CA LYS A 143 -15.10 10.26 0.69
C LYS A 143 -16.51 10.03 1.18
N ALA A 144 -16.68 9.21 2.21
CA ALA A 144 -17.99 8.83 2.73
C ALA A 144 -17.98 8.67 4.26
N GLN A 145 -19.13 8.92 4.89
CA GLN A 145 -19.35 8.74 6.32
C GLN A 145 -20.15 7.45 6.57
N ALA A 146 -19.75 6.65 7.54
CA ALA A 146 -20.47 5.44 7.91
C ALA A 146 -21.92 5.74 8.35
N MET A 147 -22.84 4.89 7.92
CA MET A 147 -24.24 4.91 8.30
C MET A 147 -24.58 3.58 8.99
N ILE A 148 -25.02 3.64 10.24
CA ILE A 148 -25.41 2.44 11.00
C ILE A 148 -26.91 2.44 11.26
N ARG A 149 -27.52 1.25 11.28
CA ARG A 149 -28.90 1.09 11.74
C ARG A 149 -28.86 0.56 13.18
N PRO A 150 -29.46 1.27 14.14
CA PRO A 150 -29.58 0.77 15.51
C PRO A 150 -30.40 -0.53 15.56
N ASP A 151 -31.50 -0.57 14.79
CA ASP A 151 -32.42 -1.70 14.66
C ASP A 151 -32.86 -1.89 13.20
N ALA A 152 -33.38 -3.07 12.86
CA ALA A 152 -33.76 -3.44 11.49
C ALA A 152 -34.82 -2.50 10.85
N VAL A 153 -35.60 -1.80 11.67
CA VAL A 153 -36.71 -0.93 11.25
C VAL A 153 -36.34 0.56 11.35
N ALA A 154 -35.23 0.90 12.01
CA ALA A 154 -34.80 2.26 12.22
C ALA A 154 -34.13 2.86 10.97
N ALA A 155 -34.27 4.17 10.78
CA ALA A 155 -33.54 4.88 9.75
C ALA A 155 -32.02 4.83 10.02
N PRO A 156 -31.16 4.73 8.99
CA PRO A 156 -29.72 4.80 9.16
C PRO A 156 -29.29 6.12 9.78
N LEU A 157 -28.49 6.05 10.84
CA LEU A 157 -27.90 7.20 11.53
C LEU A 157 -26.42 7.36 11.14
N PRO A 158 -25.91 8.59 11.01
CA PRO A 158 -24.49 8.85 10.84
C PRO A 158 -23.69 8.28 12.02
N TYR A 159 -22.55 7.67 11.71
CA TYR A 159 -21.62 7.10 12.68
C TYR A 159 -20.25 7.79 12.55
N PRO A 160 -19.50 8.00 13.65
CA PRO A 160 -18.21 8.69 13.61
C PRO A 160 -17.10 7.76 13.08
N VAL A 161 -17.25 7.29 11.85
CA VAL A 161 -16.23 6.57 11.08
C VAL A 161 -16.28 7.07 9.64
N PHE A 162 -15.11 7.45 9.12
CA PHE A 162 -14.97 7.95 7.76
C PHE A 162 -14.28 6.93 6.85
N LEU A 163 -14.64 6.97 5.58
CA LEU A 163 -14.16 6.07 4.56
C LEU A 163 -13.65 6.88 3.38
N GLU A 164 -12.45 6.52 2.90
CA GLU A 164 -11.91 6.98 1.63
C GLU A 164 -11.75 5.77 0.71
N CYS A 165 -12.65 5.63 -0.25
CA CYS A 165 -12.63 4.53 -1.19
C CYS A 165 -11.94 4.97 -2.48
N LEU A 166 -10.74 4.45 -2.72
CA LEU A 166 -9.97 4.69 -3.94
C LEU A 166 -10.46 3.73 -5.02
N PHE A 167 -11.09 4.25 -6.06
CA PHE A 167 -11.49 3.50 -7.24
C PHE A 167 -10.47 3.75 -8.35
N PRO A 168 -9.48 2.85 -8.54
CA PRO A 168 -8.56 2.96 -9.66
C PRO A 168 -9.32 2.61 -10.95
N SER A 169 -9.36 3.54 -11.89
CA SER A 169 -10.07 3.40 -13.16
C SER A 169 -9.69 4.54 -14.10
N GLU A 170 -9.60 4.26 -15.38
CA GLU A 170 -9.40 5.28 -16.42
C GLU A 170 -10.72 5.99 -16.77
N ASP A 171 -11.85 5.29 -16.63
CA ASP A 171 -13.17 5.75 -17.05
C ASP A 171 -13.96 6.45 -15.92
N ALA A 172 -13.55 6.23 -14.66
CA ALA A 172 -14.26 6.80 -13.52
C ALA A 172 -14.08 8.32 -13.47
N THR A 173 -15.20 9.01 -13.37
CA THR A 173 -15.27 10.47 -13.28
C THR A 173 -15.95 10.88 -11.98
N PRO A 174 -15.64 12.05 -11.40
CA PRO A 174 -16.29 12.52 -10.18
C PRO A 174 -17.82 12.57 -10.29
N GLU A 175 -18.35 12.88 -11.48
CA GLU A 175 -19.78 12.92 -11.80
C GLU A 175 -20.47 11.54 -11.71
N SER A 176 -19.69 10.46 -11.73
CA SER A 176 -20.22 9.10 -11.55
C SER A 176 -20.84 8.92 -10.16
N PHE A 177 -20.41 9.71 -9.17
CA PHE A 177 -20.90 9.66 -7.80
C PHE A 177 -21.65 10.95 -7.45
N GLN A 178 -22.75 10.81 -6.73
CA GLN A 178 -23.54 11.95 -6.24
C GLN A 178 -23.42 12.04 -4.72
N LEU A 179 -23.25 13.26 -4.23
CA LEU A 179 -23.22 13.54 -2.79
C LEU A 179 -24.56 13.17 -2.15
N GLY A 180 -24.50 12.61 -0.95
CA GLY A 180 -25.67 12.12 -0.21
C GLY A 180 -26.10 10.69 -0.57
N ASN A 181 -25.67 10.14 -1.71
CA ASN A 181 -25.97 8.75 -2.05
C ASN A 181 -25.23 7.77 -1.12
N ILE A 182 -25.76 6.56 -1.02
CA ILE A 182 -25.17 5.49 -0.21
C ILE A 182 -24.24 4.65 -1.08
N LEU A 183 -22.97 4.62 -0.68
CA LEU A 183 -21.97 3.66 -1.08
C LEU A 183 -22.12 2.41 -0.21
N THR A 184 -22.49 1.27 -0.81
CA THR A 184 -22.56 -0.01 -0.11
C THR A 184 -21.33 -0.85 -0.43
N LEU A 185 -20.59 -1.26 0.61
CA LEU A 185 -19.46 -2.17 0.49
C LEU A 185 -19.85 -3.56 1.01
N LYS A 186 -19.72 -4.57 0.15
CA LYS A 186 -20.00 -5.97 0.47
C LYS A 186 -18.74 -6.80 0.27
N LYS A 187 -18.55 -7.75 1.19
CA LYS A 187 -17.41 -8.68 1.23
C LYS A 187 -17.17 -9.42 -0.09
N GLN A 188 -18.23 -9.80 -0.81
CA GLN A 188 -18.14 -10.64 -2.02
C GLN A 188 -18.13 -9.86 -3.33
N ARG A 189 -18.51 -8.58 -3.32
CA ARG A 189 -18.61 -7.78 -4.56
C ARG A 189 -17.42 -6.86 -4.69
N GLU A 190 -17.26 -5.93 -3.76
CA GLU A 190 -16.25 -4.87 -3.86
C GLU A 190 -14.90 -5.34 -3.29
N CYS A 191 -14.91 -6.29 -2.33
CA CYS A 191 -13.69 -6.78 -1.67
C CYS A 191 -12.77 -5.63 -1.24
N ALA A 192 -13.36 -4.60 -0.62
CA ALA A 192 -12.69 -3.34 -0.30
C ALA A 192 -11.65 -3.54 0.80
N ALA A 193 -10.38 -3.63 0.40
CA ALA A 193 -9.27 -3.89 1.28
C ALA A 193 -8.75 -2.59 1.92
N ILE A 194 -8.48 -2.63 3.23
CA ILE A 194 -7.85 -1.51 3.94
C ILE A 194 -6.42 -1.33 3.44
N LEU A 195 -6.09 -0.11 3.04
CA LEU A 195 -4.76 0.32 2.63
C LEU A 195 -4.09 1.19 3.71
N ASN A 196 -4.89 2.01 4.41
CA ASN A 196 -4.40 2.91 5.44
C ASN A 196 -5.50 3.20 6.46
N ILE A 197 -5.10 3.44 7.69
CA ILE A 197 -5.95 3.84 8.80
C ILE A 197 -5.35 5.13 9.37
N GLY A 198 -6.20 6.12 9.61
CA GLY A 198 -5.81 7.33 10.29
C GLY A 198 -6.86 7.77 11.29
N GLU A 199 -6.57 8.88 11.94
CA GLU A 199 -7.42 9.46 12.96
C GLU A 199 -7.72 10.91 12.59
N THR A 200 -8.97 11.32 12.75
CA THR A 200 -9.41 12.70 12.55
C THR A 200 -10.29 13.14 13.74
N ALA A 201 -10.66 14.42 13.78
CA ALA A 201 -11.55 14.97 14.80
C ALA A 201 -12.95 15.17 14.20
N PHE A 202 -13.97 14.66 14.89
CA PHE A 202 -15.38 14.85 14.54
C PHE A 202 -16.17 15.13 15.81
N GLU A 203 -16.88 16.26 15.85
CA GLU A 203 -17.64 16.71 17.03
C GLU A 203 -16.81 16.67 18.33
N ASP A 204 -15.58 17.20 18.28
CA ASP A 204 -14.60 17.21 19.39
C ASP A 204 -14.19 15.83 19.91
N ARG A 205 -14.47 14.76 19.15
CA ARG A 205 -14.04 13.39 19.43
C ARG A 205 -13.05 12.91 18.39
N LYS A 206 -12.06 12.14 18.86
CA LYS A 206 -11.15 11.42 17.99
C LYS A 206 -11.90 10.26 17.32
N THR A 207 -11.90 10.25 16.00
CA THR A 207 -12.59 9.28 15.16
C THR A 207 -11.60 8.65 14.18
N VAL A 208 -11.90 7.44 13.73
CA VAL A 208 -11.09 6.70 12.78
C VAL A 208 -11.56 6.99 11.36
N PHE A 209 -10.61 7.18 10.45
CA PHE A 209 -10.87 7.08 9.02
C PHE A 209 -10.07 5.94 8.40
N VAL A 210 -10.65 5.30 7.40
CA VAL A 210 -10.04 4.18 6.69
C VAL A 210 -9.98 4.45 5.20
N THR A 211 -8.79 4.32 4.63
CA THR A 211 -8.58 4.35 3.19
C THR A 211 -8.64 2.92 2.66
N VAL A 212 -9.50 2.67 1.69
CA VAL A 212 -9.74 1.33 1.12
C VAL A 212 -9.59 1.33 -0.39
N VAL A 213 -9.27 0.16 -0.95
CA VAL A 213 -9.21 -0.08 -2.39
C VAL A 213 -10.05 -1.32 -2.71
N PRO A 214 -11.07 -1.23 -3.58
CA PRO A 214 -11.76 -2.40 -4.11
C PRO A 214 -10.79 -3.26 -4.92
N LEU A 215 -10.72 -4.55 -4.60
CA LEU A 215 -9.78 -5.47 -5.27
C LEU A 215 -10.40 -6.23 -6.44
N ALA A 216 -11.72 -6.32 -6.48
CA ALA A 216 -12.43 -7.09 -7.49
C ALA A 216 -12.49 -6.34 -8.83
N ALA A 217 -12.03 -6.99 -9.90
CA ALA A 217 -12.06 -6.54 -11.28
C ALA A 217 -13.48 -6.66 -11.87
N VAL A 218 -14.42 -5.89 -11.34
CA VAL A 218 -15.83 -5.94 -11.73
C VAL A 218 -16.28 -4.60 -12.29
N GLU A 219 -17.27 -4.66 -13.19
CA GLU A 219 -18.02 -3.47 -13.57
C GLU A 219 -18.74 -2.95 -12.33
N TYR A 220 -18.38 -1.74 -11.92
CA TYR A 220 -18.96 -1.09 -10.76
C TYR A 220 -20.12 -0.22 -11.21
N THR A 221 -21.32 -0.54 -10.73
CA THR A 221 -22.52 0.29 -10.96
C THR A 221 -22.77 1.14 -9.72
N THR A 222 -22.69 2.46 -9.91
CA THR A 222 -23.00 3.45 -8.88
C THR A 222 -24.51 3.56 -8.64
N ALA A 223 -24.90 4.14 -7.51
CA ALA A 223 -26.31 4.42 -7.22
C ALA A 223 -26.96 5.42 -8.21
N SER A 224 -26.15 6.23 -8.91
CA SER A 224 -26.62 7.17 -9.94
C SER A 224 -26.90 6.47 -11.28
N GLY A 225 -26.50 5.20 -11.43
CA GLY A 225 -26.62 4.42 -12.66
C GLY A 225 -25.38 4.49 -13.57
N ALA A 226 -24.38 5.30 -13.24
CA ALA A 226 -23.10 5.31 -13.95
C ALA A 226 -22.35 3.99 -13.72
N THR A 227 -21.77 3.43 -14.79
CA THR A 227 -20.94 2.23 -14.74
C THR A 227 -19.52 2.52 -15.19
N PHE A 228 -18.54 1.92 -14.50
CA PHE A 228 -17.13 1.96 -14.89
C PHE A 228 -16.44 0.68 -14.44
N THR A 229 -15.30 0.37 -15.04
CA THR A 229 -14.52 -0.82 -14.68
C THR A 229 -13.37 -0.44 -13.75
N ILE A 230 -13.17 -1.24 -12.71
CA ILE A 230 -12.04 -1.07 -11.79
C ILE A 230 -10.79 -1.65 -12.44
N THR A 231 -9.86 -0.76 -12.77
CA THR A 231 -8.60 -1.08 -13.46
C THR A 231 -7.45 -0.51 -12.63
N PRO A 232 -6.80 -1.33 -11.80
CA PRO A 232 -5.62 -0.93 -11.04
C PRO A 232 -4.51 -0.41 -11.98
N PRO A 233 -3.74 0.59 -11.52
CA PRO A 233 -2.71 1.18 -12.36
C PRO A 233 -1.53 0.23 -12.57
N ALA A 234 -0.79 0.44 -13.65
CA ALA A 234 0.41 -0.34 -13.95
C ALA A 234 1.49 -0.21 -12.84
N MET A 235 1.49 0.90 -12.12
CA MET A 235 2.42 1.20 -11.04
C MET A 235 1.73 2.08 -10.01
N ALA A 236 1.84 1.74 -8.72
CA ALA A 236 1.47 2.64 -7.63
C ALA A 236 2.58 3.67 -7.38
N ASN A 237 2.28 4.76 -6.67
CA ASN A 237 3.27 5.76 -6.27
C ASN A 237 3.53 5.71 -4.75
N PRO A 238 4.53 4.94 -4.27
CA PRO A 238 4.82 4.85 -2.83
C PRO A 238 5.40 6.13 -2.22
N GLU A 239 5.86 7.08 -3.04
CA GLU A 239 6.33 8.41 -2.63
C GLU A 239 5.16 9.36 -2.34
N ALA A 240 4.04 9.14 -3.03
CA ALA A 240 2.85 9.96 -2.89
C ALA A 240 2.16 9.78 -1.55
N SER A 241 1.52 10.85 -1.10
CA SER A 241 0.56 10.78 -0.01
C SER A 241 -0.70 10.05 -0.46
N LEU A 242 -1.39 9.47 0.51
CA LEU A 242 -2.78 9.08 0.29
C LEU A 242 -3.65 10.33 0.39
N PRO A 243 -4.79 10.38 -0.31
CA PRO A 243 -5.89 11.24 0.12
C PRO A 243 -6.14 10.88 1.58
N ALA A 244 -6.10 11.86 2.47
CA ALA A 244 -5.96 11.61 3.90
C ALA A 244 -7.11 12.18 4.73
N TYR A 245 -8.21 12.56 4.08
CA TYR A 245 -9.41 13.16 4.65
C TYR A 245 -9.12 14.39 5.57
N PRO A 246 -9.55 15.62 5.21
CA PRO A 246 -9.36 16.77 6.09
C PRO A 246 -10.13 16.64 7.42
#